data_AF-A0A7Y0FMI2-F1
#
_entry.id   AF-A0A7Y0FMI2-F1
#
_cell.length_a   1.000
_cell.length_b   1.000
_cell.length_c   1.000
_cell.angle_alpha   90.00
_cell.angle_beta   90.00
_cell.angle_gamma   90.00
#
_symmetry.space_group_name_H-M   'P 1'
#
loop_
_entity.id
_entity.type
_entity.pdbx_description
1 polymer ?
#
loop_
_entity_poly.entity_id
_entity_poly.type
_entity_poly.pdbx_seq_one_letter_code
_entity_poly.pdbx_strand_id
1 'polypeptide(L)'
;MLFVKREKAEKLLVELLNQVREGKTSPDLFGNSLLGTALDRTFNLLDADGDETVMEQVPAVGQQGIMAMQHFLRGIHHCRLEVKMRWDTPTKQYRTWAGTTNRLVSLSSQLGHMREEAPESFSFAGLVLSLKGFIEVQDERQGRIVARYPEEALLAAIQSLHVGQECQGSMVKLTTVHTTTGARKSSFILMAITGR
;
A
#
# COMPACT_ATOMS: atom_id res chain seq x y z
N MET A 1 36.02 2.63 12.95
CA MET A 1 34.64 2.60 13.49
C MET A 1 33.55 2.54 12.39
N LEU A 2 33.84 1.96 11.21
CA LEU A 2 32.89 1.84 10.07
C LEU A 2 32.40 0.40 9.84
N PHE A 3 33.17 -0.60 10.27
CA PHE A 3 32.86 -2.02 10.07
C PHE A 3 31.61 -2.50 10.83
N VAL A 4 31.39 -2.01 12.05
CA VAL A 4 30.26 -2.42 12.90
C VAL A 4 28.89 -2.02 12.32
N LYS A 5 28.82 -0.92 11.54
CA LYS A 5 27.56 -0.48 10.91
C LYS A 5 27.17 -1.33 9.70
N ARG A 6 28.17 -1.79 8.94
CA ARG A 6 27.97 -2.65 7.77
C ARG A 6 27.47 -4.04 8.16
N GLU A 7 28.10 -4.65 9.16
CA GLU A 7 27.73 -5.97 9.66
C GLU A 7 26.31 -5.99 10.26
N LYS A 8 25.91 -4.92 10.95
CA LYS A 8 24.55 -4.79 11.49
C LYS A 8 23.49 -4.58 10.40
N ALA A 9 23.83 -3.85 9.33
CA ALA A 9 22.95 -3.68 8.18
C ALA A 9 22.80 -4.97 7.36
N GLU A 10 23.90 -5.70 7.14
CA GLU A 10 23.90 -7.01 6.48
C GLU A 10 23.07 -8.02 7.29
N LYS A 11 23.20 -8.03 8.62
CA LYS A 11 22.42 -8.90 9.51
C LYS A 11 20.91 -8.58 9.49
N LEU A 12 20.54 -7.30 9.51
CA LEU A 12 19.13 -6.87 9.38
C LEU A 12 18.56 -7.23 8.01
N LEU A 13 19.34 -7.09 6.93
CA LEU A 13 18.94 -7.53 5.59
C LEU A 13 18.72 -9.06 5.53
N VAL A 14 19.62 -9.84 6.14
CA VAL A 14 19.51 -11.30 6.19
C VAL A 14 18.32 -11.74 7.05
N GLU A 15 18.07 -11.11 8.19
CA GLU A 15 16.89 -11.40 9.03
C GLU A 15 15.58 -11.06 8.30
N LEU A 16 15.52 -9.93 7.61
CA LEU A 16 14.33 -9.51 6.85
C LEU A 16 14.11 -10.43 5.63
N LEU A 17 15.17 -10.85 4.95
CA LEU A 17 15.10 -11.84 3.86
C LEU A 17 14.71 -13.24 4.37
N ASN A 18 15.18 -13.65 5.55
CA ASN A 18 14.79 -14.92 6.16
C ASN A 18 13.33 -14.92 6.60
N GLN A 19 12.82 -13.81 7.17
CA GLN A 19 11.40 -13.66 7.50
C GLN A 19 10.51 -13.71 6.24
N VAL A 20 10.95 -13.10 5.13
CA VAL A 20 10.26 -13.19 3.84
C VAL A 20 10.28 -14.63 3.28
N ARG A 21 11.38 -15.36 3.48
CA ARG A 21 11.54 -16.75 3.02
C ARG A 21 10.76 -17.77 3.87
N GLU A 22 10.64 -17.54 5.17
CA GLU A 22 9.92 -18.39 6.12
C GLU A 22 8.41 -18.09 6.17
N GLY A 23 8.02 -16.88 5.76
CA GLY A 23 6.62 -16.50 5.63
C GLY A 23 5.94 -17.32 4.53
N LYS A 24 4.83 -17.97 4.86
CA LYS A 24 4.02 -18.72 3.88
C LYS A 24 3.49 -17.75 2.80
N THR A 25 4.19 -17.67 1.68
CA THR A 25 3.70 -17.08 0.43
C THR A 25 2.67 -17.97 -0.25
N SER A 26 2.52 -19.21 0.25
CA SER A 26 1.46 -20.13 -0.18
C SER A 26 0.10 -19.47 0.03
N PRO A 27 -0.72 -19.37 -1.03
CA PRO A 27 -2.04 -18.79 -0.93
C PRO A 27 -2.93 -19.58 0.04
N ASP A 28 -3.90 -18.89 0.63
CA ASP A 28 -5.02 -19.49 1.33
C ASP A 28 -5.89 -20.34 0.38
N LEU A 29 -6.95 -20.93 0.91
CA LEU A 29 -7.91 -21.74 0.14
C LEU A 29 -8.58 -20.97 -1.02
N PHE A 30 -8.43 -19.64 -1.07
CA PHE A 30 -8.99 -18.75 -2.09
C PHE A 30 -7.93 -18.22 -3.06
N GLY A 31 -6.68 -18.68 -2.98
CA GLY A 31 -5.62 -18.20 -3.88
C GLY A 31 -4.92 -16.92 -3.39
N ASN A 32 -5.24 -16.42 -2.19
CA ASN A 32 -4.71 -15.17 -1.67
C ASN A 32 -3.62 -15.42 -0.62
N SER A 33 -2.44 -14.83 -0.79
CA SER A 33 -1.45 -14.74 0.27
C SER A 33 -1.28 -13.27 0.66
N LEU A 34 -1.51 -12.93 1.93
CA LEU A 34 -1.25 -11.59 2.44
C LEU A 34 0.21 -11.19 2.20
N LEU A 35 1.14 -12.12 2.45
CA LEU A 35 2.56 -11.91 2.21
C LEU A 35 2.87 -11.80 0.71
N GLY A 36 2.28 -12.67 -0.13
CA GLY A 36 2.42 -12.57 -1.59
C GLY A 36 1.94 -11.21 -2.12
N THR A 37 0.78 -10.75 -1.66
CA THR A 37 0.22 -9.44 -2.02
C THR A 37 1.10 -8.29 -1.54
N ALA A 38 1.67 -8.39 -0.34
CA ALA A 38 2.61 -7.39 0.17
C ALA A 38 3.88 -7.34 -0.68
N LEU A 39 4.45 -8.50 -1.02
CA LEU A 39 5.63 -8.59 -1.89
C LEU A 39 5.37 -8.04 -3.29
N ASP A 40 4.21 -8.34 -3.89
CA ASP A 40 3.83 -7.77 -5.18
C ASP A 40 3.78 -6.25 -5.14
N ARG A 41 3.14 -5.68 -4.11
CA ARG A 41 3.08 -4.22 -3.91
C ARG A 41 4.46 -3.62 -3.67
N THR A 42 5.31 -4.30 -2.91
CA THR A 42 6.70 -3.88 -2.70
C THR A 42 7.49 -3.85 -4.00
N PHE A 43 7.45 -4.92 -4.81
CA PHE A 43 8.16 -4.94 -6.09
C PHE A 43 7.58 -3.92 -7.08
N ASN A 44 6.26 -3.72 -7.12
CA ASN A 44 5.66 -2.68 -7.95
C ASN A 44 6.15 -1.28 -7.57
N LEU A 45 6.28 -0.99 -6.27
CA LEU A 45 6.86 0.27 -5.80
C LEU A 45 8.34 0.40 -6.15
N LEU A 46 9.12 -0.68 -6.03
CA LEU A 46 10.54 -0.69 -6.38
C LEU A 46 10.77 -0.52 -7.88
N ASP A 47 9.86 -1.05 -8.70
CA ASP A 47 9.86 -0.94 -10.16
C ASP A 47 9.31 0.41 -10.65
N ALA A 48 8.58 1.16 -9.81
CA ALA A 48 7.98 2.44 -10.17
C ALA A 48 9.03 3.47 -10.62
N ASP A 49 8.90 3.99 -11.84
CA ASP A 49 9.82 4.96 -12.40
C ASP A 49 9.14 6.32 -12.61
N GLY A 50 9.52 7.30 -11.80
CA GLY A 50 8.96 8.65 -11.83
C GLY A 50 7.86 8.90 -10.79
N ASP A 51 7.59 10.17 -10.52
CA ASP A 51 6.67 10.59 -9.45
C ASP A 51 5.23 10.10 -9.66
N GLU A 52 4.78 10.03 -10.91
CA GLU A 52 3.43 9.58 -11.27
C GLU A 52 3.23 8.10 -10.92
N THR A 53 4.12 7.22 -11.40
CA THR A 53 4.00 5.77 -11.15
C THR A 53 4.16 5.44 -9.67
N VAL A 54 5.00 6.19 -8.93
CA VAL A 54 5.11 6.07 -7.47
C VAL A 54 3.80 6.48 -6.80
N MET A 55 3.18 7.59 -7.23
CA MET A 55 1.88 8.05 -6.70
C MET A 55 0.76 7.03 -6.90
N GLU A 56 0.78 6.26 -8.00
CA GLU A 56 -0.17 5.19 -8.24
C GLU A 56 -0.05 4.03 -7.24
N GLN A 57 1.14 3.79 -6.70
CA GLN A 57 1.36 2.70 -5.72
C GLN A 57 0.94 3.08 -4.30
N VAL A 58 0.78 4.38 -4.00
CA VAL A 58 0.49 4.87 -2.65
C VAL A 58 -0.76 4.23 -2.02
N PRO A 59 -1.93 4.11 -2.70
CA PRO A 59 -3.12 3.48 -2.09
C PRO A 59 -2.96 1.98 -1.80
N ALA A 60 -2.02 1.31 -2.47
CA ALA A 60 -1.74 -0.10 -2.27
C ALA A 60 -0.76 -0.32 -1.11
N VAL A 61 0.29 0.50 -1.03
CA VAL A 61 1.37 0.38 -0.03
C VAL A 61 1.04 1.10 1.28
N GLY A 62 0.34 2.23 1.19
CA GLY A 62 0.06 3.13 2.31
C GLY A 62 1.25 4.01 2.68
N GLN A 63 0.97 5.16 3.30
CA GLN A 63 1.99 6.16 3.63
C GLN A 63 3.10 5.63 4.56
N GLN A 64 2.74 4.81 5.55
CA GLN A 64 3.73 4.19 6.44
C GLN A 64 4.67 3.26 5.68
N GLY A 65 4.15 2.47 4.73
CA GLY A 65 4.96 1.61 3.87
C GLY A 65 5.90 2.40 2.97
N ILE A 66 5.42 3.54 2.42
CA ILE A 66 6.25 4.49 1.65
C ILE A 66 7.42 5.02 2.50
N MET A 67 7.14 5.46 3.73
CA MET A 67 8.16 5.98 4.65
C MET A 67 9.17 4.90 5.08
N ALA A 68 8.69 3.69 5.37
CA ALA A 68 9.55 2.56 5.71
C ALA A 68 10.47 2.19 4.54
N MET A 69 9.93 2.12 3.31
CA MET A 69 10.70 1.87 2.11
C MET A 69 11.74 2.96 1.88
N GLN A 70 11.35 4.23 2.01
CA GLN A 70 12.29 5.34 1.88
C GLN A 70 13.46 5.22 2.85
N HIS A 71 13.18 4.92 4.12
CA HIS A 71 14.20 4.75 5.15
C HIS A 71 15.14 3.59 4.81
N PHE A 72 14.58 2.46 4.37
CA PHE A 72 15.33 1.29 3.92
C PHE A 72 16.29 1.61 2.76
N LEU A 73 15.79 2.25 1.69
CA LEU A 73 16.59 2.63 0.52
C LEU A 73 17.72 3.61 0.88
N ARG A 74 17.43 4.60 1.74
CA ARG A 74 18.43 5.54 2.25
C ARG A 74 19.49 4.83 3.10
N GLY A 75 19.09 3.86 3.92
CA GLY A 75 20.01 3.05 4.72
C GLY A 75 21.01 2.29 3.87
N ILE A 76 20.54 1.62 2.81
CA ILE A 76 21.39 0.91 1.84
C ILE A 76 22.36 1.90 1.17
N HIS A 77 21.84 3.01 0.65
CA HIS A 77 22.64 4.02 -0.02
C HIS A 77 23.71 4.64 0.90
N HIS A 78 23.35 4.96 2.15
CA HIS A 78 24.29 5.52 3.14
C HIS A 78 25.44 4.54 3.46
N CYS A 79 25.17 3.24 3.42
CA CYS A 79 26.20 2.21 3.58
C CYS A 79 27.05 1.99 2.32
N ARG A 80 26.79 2.73 1.23
CA ARG A 80 27.42 2.56 -0.09
C ARG A 80 27.29 1.14 -0.63
N LEU A 81 26.12 0.54 -0.37
CA LEU A 81 25.78 -0.79 -0.84
C LEU A 81 24.87 -0.68 -2.07
N GLU A 82 24.94 -1.71 -2.89
CA GLU A 82 23.94 -2.01 -3.92
C GLU A 82 23.25 -3.32 -3.55
N VAL A 83 22.00 -3.48 -3.95
CA VAL A 83 21.20 -4.64 -3.59
C VAL A 83 20.58 -5.27 -4.82
N LYS A 84 20.55 -6.60 -4.85
CA LYS A 84 19.76 -7.37 -5.81
C LYS A 84 18.75 -8.18 -5.03
N MET A 85 17.47 -7.94 -5.31
CA MET A 85 16.37 -8.71 -4.75
C MET A 85 15.84 -9.67 -5.81
N ARG A 86 15.47 -10.86 -5.37
CA ARG A 86 14.78 -11.86 -6.16
C ARG A 86 13.66 -12.44 -5.31
N TRP A 87 12.48 -12.53 -5.89
CA TRP A 87 11.36 -13.22 -5.28
C TRP A 87 10.80 -14.25 -6.25
N ASP A 88 10.70 -15.49 -5.81
CA ASP A 88 10.04 -16.56 -6.54
C ASP A 88 8.54 -16.54 -6.16
N THR A 89 7.70 -16.21 -7.14
CA THR A 89 6.26 -16.05 -6.95
C THR A 89 5.58 -17.41 -6.77
N PRO A 90 4.37 -17.45 -6.17
CA PRO A 90 3.58 -18.68 -6.06
C PRO A 90 3.26 -19.33 -7.41
N THR A 91 3.24 -18.54 -8.50
CA THR A 91 3.02 -19.00 -9.88
C THR A 91 4.27 -19.56 -10.56
N LYS A 92 5.37 -19.76 -9.81
CA LYS A 92 6.69 -20.20 -10.31
C LYS A 92 7.34 -19.24 -11.33
N GLN A 93 6.90 -17.98 -11.34
CA GLN A 93 7.63 -16.90 -12.01
C GLN A 93 8.62 -16.30 -11.01
N TYR A 94 9.63 -15.57 -11.49
CA TYR A 94 10.53 -14.83 -10.61
C TYR A 94 10.46 -13.35 -10.94
N ARG A 95 10.41 -12.52 -9.89
CA ARG A 95 10.62 -11.08 -10.00
C ARG A 95 12.02 -10.77 -9.49
N THR A 96 12.69 -9.84 -10.17
CA THR A 96 14.01 -9.38 -9.75
C THR A 96 14.07 -7.87 -9.80
N TRP A 97 14.76 -7.30 -8.82
CA TRP A 97 15.01 -5.86 -8.77
C TRP A 97 16.47 -5.60 -8.42
N ALA A 98 17.06 -4.58 -9.04
CA ALA A 98 18.42 -4.15 -8.79
C ALA A 98 18.43 -2.69 -8.30
N GLY A 99 18.80 -2.52 -7.04
CA GLY A 99 19.02 -1.22 -6.42
C GLY A 99 20.44 -0.75 -6.66
N THR A 100 20.72 -0.24 -7.85
CA THR A 100 21.97 0.48 -8.14
C THR A 100 22.01 1.79 -7.37
N THR A 101 23.20 2.38 -7.21
CA THR A 101 23.36 3.67 -6.51
C THR A 101 22.39 4.74 -7.03
N ASN A 102 22.28 4.91 -8.35
CA ASN A 102 21.38 5.89 -8.97
C ASN A 102 19.92 5.57 -8.67
N ARG A 103 19.54 4.29 -8.73
CA ARG A 103 18.16 3.86 -8.48
C ARG A 103 17.75 4.09 -7.04
N LEU A 104 18.62 3.78 -6.08
CA LEU A 104 18.39 4.02 -4.65
C LEU A 104 18.19 5.51 -4.35
N VAL A 105 19.04 6.38 -4.92
CA VAL A 105 18.93 7.83 -4.73
C VAL A 105 17.64 8.37 -5.34
N SER A 106 17.37 8.03 -6.60
CA SER A 106 16.19 8.51 -7.31
C SER A 106 14.90 8.11 -6.58
N LEU A 107 14.70 6.82 -6.33
CA LEU A 107 13.47 6.33 -5.70
C LEU A 107 13.32 6.86 -4.26
N SER A 108 14.39 6.90 -3.47
CA SER A 108 14.30 7.45 -2.11
C SER A 108 14.04 8.97 -2.06
N SER A 109 14.42 9.70 -3.10
CA SER A 109 14.06 11.12 -3.26
C SER A 109 12.57 11.25 -3.58
N GLN A 110 12.07 10.49 -4.57
CA GLN A 110 10.66 10.48 -4.98
C GLN A 110 9.73 10.18 -3.81
N LEU A 111 10.03 9.12 -3.05
CA LEU A 111 9.26 8.77 -1.85
C LEU A 111 9.32 9.86 -0.77
N GLY A 112 10.37 10.67 -0.74
CA GLY A 112 10.56 11.74 0.25
C GLY A 112 9.72 12.99 0.04
N HIS A 113 9.14 13.13 -1.14
CA HIS A 113 8.22 14.21 -1.45
C HIS A 113 6.76 13.84 -1.14
N MET A 114 6.51 12.64 -0.61
CA MET A 114 5.17 12.19 -0.24
C MET A 114 4.77 12.68 1.15
N ARG A 115 3.64 13.38 1.25
CA ARG A 115 3.05 13.84 2.51
C ARG A 115 1.60 13.41 2.61
N GLU A 116 1.18 13.07 3.80
CA GLU A 116 -0.22 12.80 4.10
C GLU A 116 -0.86 14.06 4.67
N GLU A 117 -2.00 14.45 4.11
CA GLU A 117 -2.84 15.49 4.69
C GLU A 117 -3.63 14.93 5.88
N ALA A 118 -4.14 15.82 6.73
CA ALA A 118 -4.98 15.40 7.85
C ALA A 118 -6.18 14.59 7.34
N PRO A 119 -6.48 13.42 7.94
CA PRO A 119 -7.64 12.62 7.58
C PRO A 119 -8.93 13.44 7.69
N GLU A 120 -9.76 13.39 6.65
CA GLU A 120 -11.04 14.09 6.62
C GLU A 120 -12.18 13.10 6.82
N SER A 121 -12.93 13.25 7.92
CA SER A 121 -14.12 12.44 8.19
C SER A 121 -15.36 13.10 7.63
N PHE A 122 -16.20 12.34 6.94
CA PHE A 122 -17.45 12.85 6.38
C PHE A 122 -18.54 11.78 6.40
N SER A 123 -19.80 12.22 6.37
CA SER A 123 -20.95 11.34 6.18
C SER A 123 -21.35 11.28 4.71
N PHE A 124 -21.89 10.14 4.30
CA PHE A 124 -22.39 9.92 2.94
C PHE A 124 -23.78 9.31 2.99
N ALA A 125 -24.54 9.50 1.91
CA ALA A 125 -25.83 8.88 1.68
C ALA A 125 -25.96 8.56 0.19
N GLY A 126 -26.30 7.31 -0.13
CA GLY A 126 -26.28 6.89 -1.52
C GLY A 126 -26.67 5.44 -1.74
N LEU A 127 -26.51 5.00 -2.99
CA LEU A 127 -26.88 3.67 -3.44
C LEU A 127 -25.67 2.72 -3.43
N VAL A 128 -25.82 1.52 -2.87
CA VAL A 128 -24.79 0.49 -2.95
C VAL A 128 -24.66 -0.01 -4.39
N LEU A 129 -23.47 0.11 -4.98
CA LEU A 129 -23.17 -0.38 -6.33
C LEU A 129 -22.46 -1.74 -6.34
N SER A 130 -21.59 -1.99 -5.35
CA SER A 130 -20.80 -3.24 -5.27
C SER A 130 -20.31 -3.51 -3.85
N LEU A 131 -20.21 -4.80 -3.50
CA LEU A 131 -19.72 -5.32 -2.22
C LEU A 131 -18.76 -6.50 -2.50
N LYS A 132 -17.50 -6.23 -2.88
CA LYS A 132 -16.51 -7.25 -3.27
C LYS A 132 -15.14 -7.00 -2.63
N GLY A 133 -15.04 -7.13 -1.31
CA GLY A 133 -13.83 -6.79 -0.54
C GLY A 133 -13.55 -5.28 -0.46
N PHE A 134 -14.40 -4.47 -1.09
CA PHE A 134 -14.55 -3.04 -0.96
C PHE A 134 -16.04 -2.72 -1.14
N ILE A 135 -16.45 -1.55 -0.65
CA ILE A 135 -17.77 -1.02 -0.93
C ILE A 135 -17.66 0.03 -2.02
N GLU A 136 -18.61 0.00 -2.93
CA GLU A 136 -18.80 1.03 -3.92
C GLU A 136 -20.17 1.65 -3.71
N VAL A 137 -20.23 2.97 -3.57
CA VAL A 137 -21.46 3.72 -3.33
C VAL A 137 -21.57 4.85 -4.35
N GLN A 138 -22.78 5.03 -4.89
CA GLN A 138 -23.16 6.24 -5.62
C GLN A 138 -23.70 7.24 -4.61
N ASP A 139 -22.85 8.15 -4.14
CA ASP A 139 -23.25 9.28 -3.30
C ASP A 139 -23.81 10.41 -4.17
N GLU A 140 -24.88 11.06 -3.71
CA GLU A 140 -25.55 12.12 -4.47
C GLU A 140 -24.69 13.38 -4.63
N ARG A 141 -23.75 13.63 -3.71
CA ARG A 141 -22.94 14.86 -3.67
C ARG A 141 -21.55 14.65 -4.24
N GLN A 142 -20.93 13.52 -3.93
CA GLN A 142 -19.54 13.21 -4.28
C GLN A 142 -19.42 12.27 -5.48
N GLY A 143 -20.54 11.72 -5.96
CA GLY A 143 -20.55 10.77 -7.06
C GLY A 143 -20.14 9.36 -6.61
N ARG A 144 -19.41 8.66 -7.48
CA ARG A 144 -18.99 7.27 -7.22
C ARG A 144 -17.81 7.23 -6.24
N ILE A 145 -18.01 6.62 -5.07
CA ILE A 145 -16.98 6.43 -4.05
C ILE A 145 -16.66 4.94 -3.92
N VAL A 146 -15.37 4.61 -3.92
CA VAL A 146 -14.85 3.26 -3.64
C VAL A 146 -14.09 3.31 -2.32
N ALA A 147 -14.55 2.57 -1.31
CA ALA A 147 -13.96 2.55 0.02
C ALA A 147 -13.61 1.13 0.47
N ARG A 148 -12.48 0.98 1.15
CA ARG A 148 -12.12 -0.25 1.87
C ARG A 148 -12.75 -0.22 3.26
N TYR A 149 -12.99 -1.39 3.85
CA TYR A 149 -13.44 -1.51 5.23
C TYR A 149 -12.66 -2.58 5.97
N PRO A 150 -12.45 -2.42 7.28
CA PRO A 150 -11.99 -3.51 8.13
C PRO A 150 -13.10 -4.57 8.23
N GLU A 151 -12.88 -5.75 7.64
CA GLU A 151 -13.88 -6.84 7.62
C GLU A 151 -14.35 -7.19 9.03
N GLU A 152 -13.43 -7.40 9.98
CA GLU A 152 -13.79 -7.82 11.35
C GLU A 152 -14.81 -6.90 12.04
N ALA A 153 -14.72 -5.59 11.80
CA ALA A 153 -15.58 -4.61 12.46
C ALA A 153 -16.91 -4.36 11.72
N LEU A 154 -16.92 -4.52 10.40
CA LEU A 154 -18.06 -4.10 9.55
C LEU A 154 -18.71 -5.25 8.77
N LEU A 155 -18.23 -6.49 8.91
CA LEU A 155 -18.72 -7.65 8.16
C LEU A 155 -20.24 -7.82 8.29
N ALA A 156 -20.78 -7.77 9.51
CA ALA A 156 -22.21 -7.94 9.74
C ALA A 156 -23.05 -6.84 9.06
N ALA A 157 -22.61 -5.59 9.15
CA ALA A 157 -23.28 -4.46 8.51
C ALA A 157 -23.21 -4.58 6.98
N ILE A 158 -22.05 -4.95 6.44
CA ILE A 158 -21.84 -5.15 5.00
C ILE A 158 -22.66 -6.33 4.46
N GLN A 159 -22.73 -7.45 5.17
CA GLN A 159 -23.50 -8.63 4.78
C GLN A 159 -25.01 -8.38 4.78
N SER A 160 -25.49 -7.41 5.57
CA SER A 160 -26.90 -7.02 5.58
C SER A 160 -27.31 -6.16 4.39
N LEU A 161 -26.35 -5.62 3.64
CA LEU A 161 -26.59 -4.72 2.51
C LEU A 161 -26.73 -5.48 1.20
N HIS A 162 -27.54 -4.92 0.30
CA HIS A 162 -27.74 -5.44 -1.05
C HIS A 162 -27.32 -4.39 -2.10
N VAL A 163 -26.85 -4.87 -3.25
CA VAL A 163 -26.63 -3.98 -4.40
C VAL A 163 -27.95 -3.35 -4.83
N GLY A 164 -27.96 -2.04 -5.05
CA GLY A 164 -29.17 -1.26 -5.32
C GLY A 164 -29.91 -0.80 -4.07
N GLN A 165 -29.42 -1.10 -2.86
CA GLN A 165 -30.02 -0.62 -1.62
C GLN A 165 -29.52 0.80 -1.30
N GLU A 166 -30.42 1.63 -0.73
CA GLU A 166 -30.02 2.88 -0.12
C GLU A 166 -29.25 2.63 1.18
N CYS A 167 -28.17 3.40 1.37
CA CYS A 167 -27.34 3.30 2.55
C CYS A 167 -26.87 4.69 2.99
N GLN A 168 -26.54 4.77 4.27
CA GLN A 168 -25.90 5.94 4.85
C GLN A 168 -24.79 5.51 5.79
N GLY A 169 -23.79 6.35 5.97
CA GLY A 169 -22.66 6.00 6.80
C GLY A 169 -21.63 7.12 6.96
N SER A 170 -20.47 6.74 7.47
CA SER A 170 -19.32 7.62 7.60
C SER A 170 -18.07 7.01 6.99
N MET A 171 -17.26 7.86 6.39
CA MET A 171 -15.98 7.51 5.78
C MET A 171 -14.89 8.46 6.26
N VAL A 172 -13.65 7.96 6.20
CA VAL A 172 -12.44 8.75 6.33
C VAL A 172 -11.76 8.81 4.97
N LYS A 173 -11.51 10.02 4.49
CA LYS A 173 -10.68 10.29 3.31
C LYS A 173 -9.24 10.51 3.76
N LEU A 174 -8.35 9.69 3.23
CA LEU A 174 -6.91 9.83 3.37
C LEU A 174 -6.36 10.39 2.07
N THR A 175 -5.67 11.53 2.12
CA THR A 175 -5.07 12.17 0.94
C THR A 175 -3.57 12.18 1.07
N THR A 176 -2.89 11.60 0.10
CA THR A 176 -1.44 11.76 -0.07
C THR A 176 -1.16 12.76 -1.18
N VAL A 177 -0.19 13.63 -0.94
CA VAL A 177 0.23 14.69 -1.83
C VAL A 177 1.72 14.55 -2.11
N HIS A 178 2.08 14.66 -3.39
CA HIS A 178 3.46 14.84 -3.80
C HIS A 178 3.81 16.34 -3.75
N THR A 179 4.72 16.73 -2.86
CA THR A 179 4.98 18.15 -2.55
C THR A 179 5.59 18.93 -3.71
N THR A 180 6.25 18.25 -4.65
CA THR A 180 6.95 18.91 -5.76
C THR A 180 6.07 19.08 -6.99
N THR A 181 5.24 18.07 -7.30
CA THR A 181 4.37 18.08 -8.49
C THR A 181 2.95 18.54 -8.19
N GLY A 182 2.56 18.60 -6.90
CA GLY A 182 1.19 18.89 -6.49
C GLY A 182 0.21 17.74 -6.76
N ALA A 183 0.69 16.58 -7.23
CA ALA A 183 -0.16 15.42 -7.48
C ALA A 183 -0.82 14.97 -6.18
N ARG A 184 -2.11 14.61 -6.26
CA ARG A 184 -2.91 14.16 -5.11
C ARG A 184 -3.53 12.81 -5.38
N LYS A 185 -3.50 11.93 -4.39
CA LYS A 185 -4.23 10.66 -4.42
C LYS A 185 -5.01 10.50 -3.13
N SER A 186 -6.31 10.29 -3.27
CA SER A 186 -7.18 10.01 -2.13
C SER A 186 -7.57 8.53 -2.10
N SER A 187 -7.70 8.00 -0.89
CA SER A 187 -8.31 6.70 -0.61
C SER A 187 -9.35 6.87 0.49
N PHE A 188 -10.35 5.99 0.48
CA PHE A 188 -11.49 6.08 1.39
C PHE A 188 -11.55 4.81 2.26
N ILE A 189 -11.76 5.02 3.55
CA ILE A 189 -11.99 3.95 4.52
C ILE A 189 -13.39 4.13 5.08
N LEU A 190 -14.23 3.12 4.94
CA LEU A 190 -15.55 3.07 5.53
C LEU A 190 -15.42 2.80 7.04
N MET A 191 -16.04 3.65 7.83
CA MET A 191 -16.02 3.56 9.30
C MET A 191 -17.32 3.03 9.87
N ALA A 192 -18.46 3.37 9.26
CA ALA A 192 -19.78 2.88 9.64
C ALA A 192 -20.71 2.90 8.44
N ILE A 193 -21.66 1.96 8.40
CA ILE A 193 -22.71 1.92 7.37
C ILE A 193 -23.99 1.32 7.92
N THR A 194 -25.12 1.76 7.38
CA THR A 194 -26.44 1.23 7.68
C THR A 194 -27.29 1.27 6.41
N GLY A 195 -27.98 0.17 6.12
CA GLY A 195 -28.95 0.10 5.04
C GLY A 195 -30.28 0.73 5.46
N ARG A 196 -30.95 1.38 4.51
CA ARG A 196 -32.35 1.79 4.64
C ARG A 196 -33.27 0.77 3.97
#